data_AF-A0A5E7EVQ7-F1
#
_entry.id   AF-A0A5E7EVQ7-F1
#
_cell.length_a   1.000
_cell.length_b   1.000
_cell.length_c   1.000
_cell.angle_alpha   90.00
_cell.angle_beta   90.00
_cell.angle_gamma   90.00
#
_symmetry.space_group_name_H-M   'P 1'
#
loop_
_entity.id
_entity.type
_entity.pdbx_description
1 polymer ?
#
loop_
_entity_poly.entity_id
_entity_poly.type
_entity_poly.pdbx_seq_one_letter_code
_entity_poly.pdbx_strand_id
1 'polypeptide(L)' 'MALEQALIAVLGAAESKGLNVKDLLGHASALVLGHSPYRIVDDPYVDMALKAIIDAHAKALTLKP' A
#
# COMPACT_ATOMS: atom_id res chain seq x y z
N MET A 1 7.83 -6.71 -10.33
CA MET A 1 6.63 -7.55 -10.12
C MET A 1 5.39 -6.72 -10.39
N ALA A 2 4.34 -7.28 -11.02
CA ALA A 2 3.16 -6.52 -11.43
C ALA A 2 2.38 -5.89 -10.26
N LEU A 3 2.30 -6.60 -9.12
CA LEU A 3 1.65 -6.10 -7.90
C LEU A 3 2.29 -4.82 -7.36
N GLU A 4 3.62 -4.82 -7.25
CA GLU A 4 4.38 -3.68 -6.77
C GLU A 4 4.20 -2.45 -7.67
N GLN A 5 4.19 -2.65 -8.99
CA GLN A 5 3.95 -1.57 -9.95
C GLN A 5 2.52 -1.03 -9.87
N ALA A 6 1.52 -1.90 -9.73
CA ALA A 6 0.14 -1.50 -9.53
C ALA A 6 -0.02 -0.65 -8.26
N LEU A 7 0.65 -1.04 -7.18
CA LEU A 7 0.57 -0.31 -5.93
C LEU A 7 1.27 1.06 -5.99
N ILE A 8 2.45 1.14 -6.62
CA ILE A 8 3.13 2.41 -6.89
C ILE A 8 2.22 3.36 -7.67
N ALA A 9 1.52 2.86 -8.71
CA ALA A 9 0.58 3.66 -9.49
C ALA A 9 -0.61 4.19 -8.66
N VAL A 10 -1.18 3.35 -7.78
CA VAL A 10 -2.27 3.76 -6.88
C VAL A 10 -1.81 4.84 -5.90
N LEU A 11 -0.63 4.68 -5.29
CA LEU A 11 -0.08 5.66 -4.35
C LEU A 11 0.23 6.99 -5.05
N GLY A 12 0.83 6.94 -6.25
CA GLY A 12 1.09 8.13 -7.06
C GLY A 12 -0.20 8.85 -7.49
N ALA A 13 -1.24 8.10 -7.85
CA ALA A 13 -2.55 8.68 -8.16
C ALA A 13 -3.19 9.34 -6.92
N ALA A 14 -3.09 8.73 -5.75
CA ALA A 14 -3.58 9.31 -4.50
C ALA A 14 -2.84 10.62 -4.15
N GLU A 15 -1.50 10.62 -4.28
CA GLU A 15 -0.69 11.82 -4.09
C GLU A 15 -1.05 12.94 -5.06
N SER A 16 -1.26 12.64 -6.35
CA SER A 16 -1.64 13.63 -7.36
C SER A 16 -3.00 14.29 -7.07
N LYS A 17 -3.84 13.64 -6.25
CA LYS A 17 -5.12 14.17 -5.78
C LYS A 17 -5.00 14.93 -4.45
N GLY A 18 -3.79 15.13 -3.94
CA GLY A 18 -3.52 15.86 -2.70
C GLY A 18 -3.81 15.06 -1.43
N LEU A 19 -3.96 13.73 -1.52
CA LEU A 19 -4.16 12.89 -0.34
C LEU A 19 -2.85 12.74 0.44
N ASN A 20 -2.92 12.74 1.77
CA ASN A 20 -1.78 12.41 2.62
C ASN A 20 -1.48 10.90 2.51
N VAL A 21 -0.56 10.55 1.63
CA VAL A 21 -0.14 9.17 1.36
C VAL A 21 0.35 8.46 2.62
N LYS A 22 0.97 9.17 3.57
CA LYS A 22 1.47 8.59 4.82
C LYS A 22 0.32 8.13 5.72
N ASP A 23 -0.71 8.97 5.88
CA ASP A 23 -1.90 8.63 6.65
C ASP A 23 -2.73 7.54 5.95
N LEU A 24 -2.75 7.55 4.61
CA LEU A 24 -3.40 6.53 3.79
C LEU A 24 -2.73 5.16 3.98
N LEU A 25 -1.40 5.11 4.01
CA LEU A 25 -0.63 3.89 4.27
C LEU A 25 -0.83 3.36 5.69
N GLY A 26 -0.89 4.26 6.68
CA GLY A 26 -1.23 3.91 8.06
C GLY A 26 -2.61 3.26 8.17
N HIS A 27 -3.62 3.87 7.56
CA HIS A 27 -4.98 3.30 7.50
C HIS A 27 -5.03 1.99 6.73
N ALA A 28 -4.37 1.88 5.58
CA ALA A 28 -4.33 0.65 4.78
C ALA A 28 -3.69 -0.50 5.57
N SER A 29 -2.60 -0.24 6.29
CA SER A 29 -1.92 -1.24 7.12
C SER A 29 -2.82 -1.72 8.27
N ALA A 30 -3.54 -0.80 8.92
CA ALA A 30 -4.53 -1.13 9.95
C ALA A 30 -5.72 -1.93 9.40
N LEU A 31 -6.17 -1.64 8.17
CA LEU A 31 -7.20 -2.38 7.43
C LEU A 31 -6.71 -3.72 6.86
N VAL A 32 -5.42 -4.04 6.92
CA VAL A 32 -4.90 -5.35 6.51
C VAL A 32 -4.68 -6.23 7.76
N LEU A 33 -4.20 -5.62 8.85
CA LEU A 33 -3.89 -6.30 10.11
C LEU A 33 -5.11 -6.50 11.03
N GLY A 34 -6.04 -5.54 11.08
CA GLY A 34 -7.31 -5.69 11.79
C GLY A 34 -8.32 -6.48 10.98
N HIS A 35 -9.28 -7.15 11.63
CA HIS A 35 -10.44 -7.79 10.99
C HIS A 35 -11.17 -6.78 10.08
N SER A 36 -10.74 -6.74 8.83
CA SER A 36 -11.19 -5.74 7.87
C SER A 36 -12.31 -6.29 7.03
N PRO A 37 -13.36 -5.50 6.77
CA PRO A 37 -14.41 -5.89 5.85
C PRO A 37 -13.90 -6.03 4.40
N TYR A 38 -12.69 -5.54 4.11
CA TYR A 38 -12.02 -5.66 2.82
C TYR A 38 -11.00 -6.81 2.77
N ARG A 39 -10.89 -7.63 3.83
CA ARG A 39 -10.04 -8.83 3.84
C ARG A 39 -10.73 -9.93 3.03
N ILE A 40 -10.14 -10.30 1.89
CA ILE A 40 -10.68 -11.32 0.96
C ILE A 40 -9.97 -12.67 1.12
N VAL A 41 -8.79 -12.71 1.77
CA VAL A 41 -7.97 -13.92 1.98
C VAL A 41 -7.30 -13.90 3.35
N ASP A 42 -7.19 -15.08 3.97
CA ASP A 42 -6.50 -15.29 5.25
C ASP A 42 -4.98 -15.52 5.09
N ASP A 43 -4.29 -15.56 6.22
CA ASP A 43 -2.85 -15.87 6.40
C ASP A 43 -2.40 -17.07 5.53
N PRO A 44 -1.28 -17.02 4.77
CA PRO A 44 -0.12 -16.11 4.85
C PRO A 44 -0.09 -14.96 3.84
N TYR A 45 -1.18 -14.72 3.11
CA TYR A 45 -1.23 -13.69 2.06
C TYR A 45 -1.23 -12.25 2.60
N VAL A 46 -1.58 -12.08 3.88
CA VAL A 46 -1.63 -10.80 4.60
C VAL A 46 -0.24 -10.21 4.80
N ASP A 47 0.73 -11.01 5.24
CA ASP A 47 2.11 -10.57 5.45
C ASP A 47 2.80 -10.19 4.12
N MET A 48 2.51 -10.95 3.06
CA MET A 48 2.99 -10.64 1.71
C MET A 48 2.41 -9.31 1.19
N ALA A 49 1.12 -9.05 1.43
CA ALA A 49 0.48 -7.80 1.04
C ALA A 49 1.06 -6.61 1.80
N LEU A 50 1.26 -6.74 3.11
CA LEU A 50 1.86 -5.70 3.93
C LEU A 50 3.30 -5.39 3.47
N LYS A 51 4.09 -6.43 3.19
CA LYS A 51 5.45 -6.25 2.66
C LYS A 51 5.44 -5.52 1.31
N ALA A 52 4.55 -5.89 0.39
CA ALA A 52 4.44 -5.24 -0.91
C ALA A 52 4.08 -3.75 -0.78
N ILE A 53 3.26 -3.39 0.22
CA ILE A 53 2.91 -1.99 0.52
C ILE A 53 4.13 -1.19 0.98
N ILE A 54 4.91 -1.75 1.89
CA ILE A 54 6.11 -1.09 2.42
C ILE A 54 7.17 -0.91 1.31
N ASP A 55 7.44 -1.97 0.54
CA ASP A 55 8.43 -1.95 -0.55
C ASP A 55 8.06 -0.90 -1.62
N ALA A 56 6.79 -0.84 -2.02
CA ALA A 56 6.29 0.12 -3.00
C ALA A 56 6.42 1.57 -2.51
N HIS A 57 6.10 1.83 -1.24
CA HIS A 57 6.25 3.17 -0.67
C HIS A 57 7.71 3.62 -0.65
N ALA A 58 8.63 2.73 -0.24
CA ALA A 58 10.06 3.02 -0.24
C ALA A 58 10.57 3.37 -1.65
N LYS A 59 10.16 2.60 -2.68
CA LYS A 59 10.52 2.92 -4.07
C LYS A 59 9.91 4.23 -4.56
N ALA A 60 8.65 4.50 -4.24
CA ALA A 60 7.99 5.75 -4.63
C ALA A 60 8.74 6.98 -4.06
N LEU A 61 9.25 6.89 -2.83
CA LEU A 61 10.09 7.96 -2.24
C LEU A 61 11.41 8.16 -2.99
N THR A 62 12.03 7.10 -3.52
CA THR A 62 13.28 7.22 -4.30
C THR A 62 13.08 7.75 -5.73
N LEU A 63 11.85 7.73 -6.23
CA LEU A 63 11.49 8.18 -7.58
C LEU A 63 11.01 9.63 -7.64
N LYS A 64 10.84 10.28 -6.47
CA LYS A 64 10.54 11.71 -6.42
C LYS A 64 11.80 12.51 -6.80
N PRO A 65 11.69 13.48 -7.74
CA PRO A 65 12.80 14.36 -8.10
C PRO A 65 13.21 15.30 -6.97
#